data_AF-A0A0K8QFM1-F1
#
_entry.id   AF-A0A0K8QFM1-F1
#
_cell.length_a   1.000
_cell.length_b   1.000
_cell.length_c   1.000
_cell.angle_alpha   90.00
_cell.angle_beta   90.00
_cell.angle_gamma   90.00
#
_symmetry.space_group_name_H-M   'P 1'
#
loop_
_entity.id
_entity.type
_entity.pdbx_description
1 polymer ?
#
loop_
_entity_poly.entity_id
_entity_poly.type
_entity_poly.pdbx_seq_one_letter_code
_entity_poly.pdbx_strand_id
1 'polypeptide(L)'
;MVNLRADGGGPVSIVDSETGSLLGTMDSPQTHYQAHTGAIYVHQGDSYLVEELNEEDHCVVVRRTNPDYYTTARDVTQIEVLQTLRTMEWGDIAVHFGEVKVTTQVVSFQRKALISNEVLGEEPLELGARDLFTKAVWFVVHNRSLTSAGLVEAQFPGALHAAEHAAIGLLPLVASSDRWDIGGVSTALHADTGVPTIFVYDGHPGGAGFAERGFEKAKVWLTATRDAIKACECDTGCLPASSPPNAATRTIRWTRTQRSP
;
A
#
# COMPACT_ATOMS: atom_id res chain seq x y z
N MET A 1 14.60 -16.94 23.60
CA MET A 1 14.47 -15.59 23.02
C MET A 1 13.60 -15.76 21.78
N VAL A 2 12.32 -15.42 21.86
CA VAL A 2 11.37 -15.62 20.75
C VAL A 2 11.57 -14.47 19.78
N ASN A 3 11.92 -14.79 18.54
CA ASN A 3 12.10 -13.80 17.49
C ASN A 3 10.71 -13.48 16.92
N LEU A 4 10.09 -12.41 17.40
CA LEU A 4 8.71 -12.00 17.07
C LEU A 4 8.57 -11.29 15.70
N ARG A 5 9.56 -11.43 14.80
CA ARG A 5 9.62 -10.69 13.52
C ARG A 5 10.10 -11.50 12.31
N ALA A 6 10.32 -12.80 12.45
CA ALA A 6 10.96 -13.58 11.40
C ALA A 6 9.95 -14.14 10.38
N ASP A 7 9.27 -13.26 9.65
CA ASP A 7 8.58 -13.63 8.42
C ASP A 7 9.39 -13.06 7.24
N GLY A 8 10.20 -13.93 6.63
CA GLY A 8 10.99 -13.60 5.44
C GLY A 8 12.49 -13.87 5.54
N GLY A 9 12.93 -15.06 5.97
CA GLY A 9 14.34 -15.47 5.83
C GLY A 9 15.36 -14.79 6.76
N GLY A 10 14.96 -13.78 7.55
CA GLY A 10 15.86 -13.07 8.47
C GLY A 10 16.48 -11.81 7.85
N PRO A 11 17.26 -11.06 8.64
CA PRO A 11 17.85 -9.82 8.18
C PRO A 11 18.89 -10.08 7.08
N VAL A 12 18.85 -9.26 6.04
CA VAL A 12 19.79 -9.27 4.92
C VAL A 12 20.92 -8.28 5.21
N SER A 13 22.16 -8.72 5.05
CA SER A 13 23.37 -7.90 5.29
C SER A 13 23.68 -7.03 4.08
N ILE A 14 24.02 -5.76 4.31
CA ILE A 14 24.39 -4.81 3.25
C ILE A 14 25.90 -4.60 3.29
N VAL A 15 26.61 -5.04 2.26
CA VAL A 15 28.07 -5.06 2.21
C VAL A 15 28.57 -4.17 1.07
N ASP A 16 29.51 -3.30 1.39
CA ASP A 16 30.19 -2.47 0.39
C ASP A 16 31.24 -3.30 -0.39
N SER A 17 31.14 -3.32 -1.72
CA SER A 17 31.95 -4.17 -2.60
C SER A 17 33.41 -3.72 -2.71
N GLU A 18 33.71 -2.43 -2.48
CA GLU A 18 35.07 -1.89 -2.58
C GLU A 18 35.85 -2.13 -1.29
N THR A 19 35.17 -2.03 -0.14
CA THR A 19 35.80 -2.09 1.19
C THR A 19 35.60 -3.43 1.89
N GLY A 20 34.61 -4.22 1.48
CA GLY A 20 34.15 -5.41 2.18
C GLY A 20 33.48 -5.10 3.53
N SER A 21 33.16 -3.83 3.80
CA SER A 21 32.61 -3.41 5.08
C SER A 21 31.10 -3.67 5.13
N LEU A 22 30.63 -4.08 6.32
CA LEU A 22 29.20 -4.19 6.60
C LEU A 22 28.65 -2.78 6.89
N LEU A 23 27.79 -2.27 6.02
CA LEU A 23 27.12 -0.98 6.20
C LEU A 23 25.93 -1.09 7.16
N GLY A 24 25.23 -2.22 7.14
CA GLY A 24 24.08 -2.47 8.02
C GLY A 24 23.28 -3.70 7.64
N THR A 25 22.06 -3.79 8.16
CA THR A 25 21.12 -4.88 7.87
C THR A 25 19.73 -4.34 7.55
N MET A 26 18.97 -5.05 6.73
CA MET A 26 17.60 -4.72 6.33
C MET A 26 16.71 -5.95 6.43
N ASP A 27 15.42 -5.77 6.72
CA ASP A 27 14.46 -6.88 6.66
C ASP A 27 14.27 -7.37 5.21
N SER A 28 14.27 -8.68 4.98
CA SER A 28 14.13 -9.25 3.63
C SER A 28 12.90 -8.75 2.86
N PRO A 29 11.70 -8.55 3.46
CA PRO A 29 10.57 -7.91 2.80
C PRO A 29 10.89 -6.57 2.12
N GLN A 30 11.82 -5.78 2.69
CA GLN A 30 12.18 -4.47 2.17
C GLN A 30 13.21 -4.52 1.03
N THR A 31 13.96 -5.63 0.88
CA THR A 31 15.03 -5.71 -0.12
C THR A 31 14.52 -5.56 -1.54
N HIS A 32 13.39 -6.18 -1.88
CA HIS A 32 12.77 -6.02 -3.20
C HIS A 32 12.40 -4.56 -3.52
N TYR A 33 12.13 -3.73 -2.51
CA TYR A 33 11.75 -2.33 -2.70
C TYR A 33 12.93 -1.36 -2.69
N GLN A 34 13.94 -1.61 -1.87
CA GLN A 34 15.01 -0.64 -1.57
C GLN A 34 16.41 -1.13 -1.97
N ALA A 35 16.58 -2.44 -2.15
CA ALA A 35 17.86 -3.08 -2.34
C ALA A 35 17.83 -4.19 -3.41
N HIS A 36 16.96 -4.05 -4.40
CA HIS A 36 17.00 -4.88 -5.60
C HIS A 36 18.21 -4.47 -6.46
N THR A 37 18.70 -5.37 -7.31
CA THR A 37 19.76 -5.03 -8.27
C THR A 37 19.38 -3.79 -9.08
N GLY A 38 20.29 -2.82 -9.18
CA GLY A 38 20.07 -1.54 -9.84
C GLY A 38 19.46 -0.43 -8.97
N ALA A 39 19.04 -0.72 -7.73
CA ALA A 39 18.53 0.29 -6.80
C ALA A 39 19.63 1.27 -6.35
N ILE A 40 19.24 2.51 -6.06
CA ILE A 40 20.03 3.46 -5.28
C ILE A 40 19.61 3.35 -3.82
N TYR A 41 20.44 2.69 -3.02
CA TYR A 41 20.31 2.58 -1.58
C TYR A 41 20.98 3.78 -0.89
N VAL A 42 20.30 4.41 0.06
CA VAL A 42 20.84 5.54 0.82
C VAL A 42 21.10 5.13 2.25
N HIS A 43 22.33 5.30 2.71
CA HIS A 43 22.75 4.99 4.07
C HIS A 43 23.46 6.20 4.69
N GLN A 44 22.89 6.76 5.76
CA GLN A 44 23.45 7.91 6.48
C GLN A 44 23.78 9.13 5.58
N GLY A 45 23.01 9.32 4.51
CA GLY A 45 23.17 10.41 3.55
C GLY A 45 24.10 10.08 2.37
N ASP A 46 24.82 8.97 2.41
CA ASP A 46 25.61 8.47 1.30
C ASP A 46 24.77 7.56 0.40
N SER A 47 24.98 7.68 -0.92
CA SER A 47 24.29 6.87 -1.93
C SER A 47 25.15 5.69 -2.37
N TYR A 48 24.51 4.55 -2.54
CA TYR A 48 25.13 3.30 -2.98
C TYR A 48 24.27 2.68 -4.08
N LEU A 49 24.92 2.23 -5.15
CA LEU A 49 24.27 1.44 -6.19
C LEU A 49 24.27 -0.01 -5.73
N VAL A 50 23.12 -0.66 -5.76
CA VAL A 50 23.02 -2.08 -5.50
C VAL A 50 23.47 -2.84 -6.75
N GLU A 51 24.59 -3.53 -6.62
CA GLU A 51 25.18 -4.32 -7.69
C GLU A 51 24.54 -5.73 -7.74
N GLU A 52 24.20 -6.27 -6.57
CA GLU A 52 23.62 -7.61 -6.47
C GLU A 52 22.73 -7.73 -5.22
N LEU A 53 21.56 -8.36 -5.38
CA LEU A 53 20.76 -8.92 -4.30
C LEU A 53 20.86 -10.44 -4.35
N ASN A 54 21.54 -11.04 -3.37
CA ASN A 54 21.63 -12.48 -3.21
C ASN A 54 20.72 -12.91 -2.04
N GLU A 55 19.52 -13.39 -2.40
CA GLU A 55 18.51 -13.82 -1.42
C GLU A 55 18.89 -15.14 -0.73
N GLU A 56 19.69 -16.00 -1.36
CA GLU A 56 20.13 -17.28 -0.79
C GLU A 56 21.14 -17.08 0.34
N ASP A 57 22.11 -16.18 0.14
CA ASP A 57 23.16 -15.87 1.12
C ASP A 57 22.77 -14.73 2.08
N HIS A 58 21.54 -14.21 1.99
CA HIS A 58 21.06 -13.06 2.76
C HIS A 58 22.03 -11.86 2.69
N CYS A 59 22.46 -11.52 1.48
CA CYS A 59 23.44 -10.47 1.24
C CYS A 59 23.01 -9.52 0.11
N VAL A 60 23.21 -8.23 0.31
CA VAL A 60 23.13 -7.18 -0.72
C VAL A 60 24.51 -6.60 -0.88
N VAL A 61 25.04 -6.66 -2.09
CA VAL A 61 26.33 -6.07 -2.46
C VAL A 61 26.07 -4.70 -3.07
N VAL A 62 26.71 -3.67 -2.49
CA VAL A 62 26.53 -2.29 -2.90
C VAL A 62 27.85 -1.61 -3.17
N ARG A 63 27.85 -0.60 -4.03
CA ARG A 63 29.03 0.23 -4.30
C ARG A 63 28.70 1.69 -4.14
N ARG A 64 29.57 2.44 -3.47
CA ARG A 64 29.38 3.88 -3.29
C ARG A 64 29.28 4.60 -4.63
N THR A 65 28.34 5.53 -4.72
CA THR A 65 28.07 6.30 -5.94
C THR A 65 27.49 7.67 -5.59
N ASN A 66 27.41 8.57 -6.57
CA ASN A 66 26.76 9.86 -6.41
C ASN A 66 25.93 10.21 -7.66
N PRO A 67 24.85 9.47 -7.92
CA PRO A 67 23.99 9.69 -9.08
C PRO A 67 23.20 10.99 -8.96
N ASP A 68 22.79 11.54 -10.10
CA ASP A 68 21.83 12.64 -10.21
C ASP A 68 20.37 12.14 -10.20
N TYR A 69 20.14 10.89 -9.80
CA TYR A 69 18.84 10.24 -9.73
C TYR A 69 18.71 9.34 -8.49
N TYR A 70 17.47 9.03 -8.12
CA TYR A 70 17.11 8.00 -7.14
C TYR A 70 16.19 6.97 -7.79
N THR A 71 16.00 5.83 -7.13
CA THR A 71 15.13 4.75 -7.63
C THR A 71 13.87 4.60 -6.81
N THR A 72 12.78 4.21 -7.45
CA THR A 72 11.55 3.78 -6.78
C THR A 72 11.04 2.49 -7.41
N ALA A 73 10.89 1.43 -6.62
CA ALA A 73 10.26 0.19 -7.05
C ALA A 73 8.79 0.40 -7.45
N ARG A 74 8.31 -0.48 -8.33
CA ARG A 74 6.93 -0.61 -8.76
C ARG A 74 6.50 -2.04 -8.48
N ASP A 75 5.41 -2.17 -7.75
CA ASP A 75 4.82 -3.45 -7.42
C ASP A 75 3.43 -3.61 -8.01
N VAL A 76 3.04 -4.88 -8.14
CA VAL A 76 1.66 -5.29 -8.35
C VAL A 76 1.23 -6.06 -7.11
N THR A 77 0.06 -5.69 -6.59
CA THR A 77 -0.57 -6.40 -5.47
C THR A 77 -1.89 -6.99 -5.92
N GLN A 78 -2.09 -8.27 -5.61
CA GLN A 78 -3.32 -9.01 -5.80
C GLN A 78 -3.83 -9.48 -4.44
N ILE A 79 -5.15 -9.56 -4.30
CA ILE A 79 -5.79 -10.05 -3.08
C ILE A 79 -6.84 -11.08 -3.46
N GLU A 80 -6.88 -12.17 -2.71
CA GLU A 80 -7.81 -13.29 -2.89
C GLU A 80 -8.54 -13.53 -1.56
N VAL A 81 -9.87 -13.72 -1.63
CA VAL A 81 -10.68 -14.09 -0.48
C VAL A 81 -10.59 -15.60 -0.27
N LEU A 82 -9.97 -16.01 0.83
CA LEU A 82 -9.86 -17.43 1.20
C LEU A 82 -11.12 -17.90 1.92
N GLN A 83 -11.60 -17.10 2.88
CA GLN A 83 -12.77 -17.44 3.67
C GLN A 83 -13.48 -16.20 4.20
N THR A 84 -14.80 -16.12 4.02
CA THR A 84 -15.65 -15.14 4.71
C THR A 84 -16.09 -15.69 6.06
N LEU A 85 -15.74 -14.99 7.15
CA LEU A 85 -16.09 -15.37 8.52
C LEU A 85 -17.36 -14.67 9.02
N ARG A 86 -17.53 -13.39 8.68
CA ARG A 86 -18.69 -12.58 9.08
C ARG A 86 -19.10 -11.64 7.97
N THR A 87 -20.40 -11.32 7.93
CA THR A 87 -20.99 -10.39 6.98
C THR A 87 -22.01 -9.47 7.67
N MET A 88 -22.05 -8.21 7.27
CA MET A 88 -23.09 -7.23 7.61
C MET A 88 -23.62 -6.59 6.34
N GLU A 89 -24.95 -6.55 6.18
CA GLU A 89 -25.61 -5.91 5.05
C GLU A 89 -26.03 -4.47 5.40
N TRP A 90 -25.54 -3.50 4.64
CA TRP A 90 -25.87 -2.07 4.78
C TRP A 90 -26.59 -1.55 3.53
N GLY A 91 -27.68 -2.22 3.16
CA GLY A 91 -28.43 -1.90 1.94
C GLY A 91 -27.67 -2.37 0.70
N ASP A 92 -27.12 -1.44 -0.07
CA ASP A 92 -26.37 -1.76 -1.29
C ASP A 92 -24.87 -2.03 -1.08
N ILE A 93 -24.43 -2.00 0.18
CA ILE A 93 -23.05 -2.25 0.56
C ILE A 93 -23.03 -3.44 1.51
N ALA A 94 -22.29 -4.47 1.14
CA ALA A 94 -22.01 -5.58 2.03
C ALA A 94 -20.62 -5.39 2.66
N VAL A 95 -20.55 -5.53 3.98
CA VAL A 95 -19.30 -5.45 4.74
C VAL A 95 -18.96 -6.86 5.21
N HIS A 96 -17.77 -7.31 4.89
CA HIS A 96 -17.32 -8.66 5.21
C HIS A 96 -16.05 -8.61 6.04
N PHE A 97 -15.83 -9.67 6.80
CA PHE A 97 -14.59 -9.93 7.51
C PHE A 97 -14.20 -11.39 7.35
N GLY A 98 -12.91 -11.64 7.17
CA GLY A 98 -12.43 -12.99 6.91
C GLY A 98 -10.95 -13.08 6.58
N GLU A 99 -10.57 -14.23 6.06
CA GLU A 99 -9.19 -14.58 5.71
C GLU A 99 -8.92 -14.29 4.23
N VAL A 100 -7.76 -13.70 3.96
CA VAL A 100 -7.32 -13.32 2.62
C VAL A 100 -5.87 -13.75 2.41
N LYS A 101 -5.52 -13.94 1.15
CA LYS A 101 -4.13 -14.00 0.70
C LYS A 101 -3.83 -12.74 -0.09
N VAL A 102 -2.80 -12.01 0.33
CA VAL A 102 -2.29 -10.84 -0.39
C VAL A 102 -0.98 -11.24 -1.04
N THR A 103 -0.91 -11.16 -2.36
CA THR A 103 0.29 -11.48 -3.14
C THR A 103 0.84 -10.18 -3.71
N THR A 104 2.07 -9.83 -3.32
CA THR A 104 2.75 -8.62 -3.80
C THR A 104 4.05 -8.98 -4.51
N GLN A 105 4.27 -8.39 -5.68
CA GLN A 105 5.48 -8.61 -6.47
C GLN A 105 6.04 -7.28 -6.95
N VAL A 106 7.32 -7.02 -6.69
CA VAL A 106 8.04 -5.91 -7.33
C VAL A 106 8.42 -6.34 -8.75
N VAL A 107 7.87 -5.65 -9.75
CA VAL A 107 7.97 -6.03 -11.17
C VAL A 107 8.87 -5.10 -11.99
N SER A 108 9.14 -3.90 -11.49
CA SER A 108 10.03 -2.94 -12.13
C SER A 108 10.51 -1.89 -11.12
N PHE A 109 11.45 -1.06 -11.54
CA PHE A 109 11.79 0.16 -10.82
C PHE A 109 11.95 1.33 -11.77
N GLN A 110 11.69 2.53 -11.27
CA GLN A 110 11.87 3.77 -12.00
C GLN A 110 13.10 4.52 -11.49
N ARG A 111 13.87 5.08 -12.42
CA ARG A 111 14.90 6.07 -12.12
C ARG A 111 14.27 7.45 -12.22
N LYS A 112 14.43 8.26 -11.16
CA LYS A 112 13.86 9.60 -11.07
C LYS A 112 14.93 10.62 -10.81
N ALA A 113 14.95 11.68 -11.59
CA ALA A 113 15.89 12.79 -11.40
C ALA A 113 15.78 13.35 -9.99
N LEU A 114 16.92 13.55 -9.31
CA LEU A 114 16.97 13.90 -7.89
C LEU A 114 16.31 15.26 -7.59
N ILE A 115 16.40 16.21 -8.52
CA ILE A 115 15.88 17.57 -8.35
C ILE A 115 14.45 17.69 -8.89
N SER A 116 14.22 17.28 -10.15
CA SER A 116 12.94 17.51 -10.83
C SER A 116 11.88 16.44 -10.54
N ASN A 117 12.27 15.28 -9.97
CA ASN A 117 11.43 14.08 -9.85
C ASN A 117 10.91 13.52 -11.17
N GLU A 118 11.46 13.96 -12.30
CA GLU A 118 11.12 13.44 -13.62
C GLU A 118 11.54 11.97 -13.73
N VAL A 119 10.67 11.13 -14.28
CA VAL A 119 10.98 9.73 -14.55
C VAL A 119 11.92 9.67 -15.75
N LEU A 120 13.17 9.29 -15.51
CA LEU A 120 14.23 9.16 -16.51
C LEU A 120 14.12 7.84 -17.29
N GLY A 121 13.57 6.82 -16.65
CA GLY A 121 13.40 5.50 -17.24
C GLY A 121 12.76 4.51 -16.27
N GLU A 122 12.35 3.37 -16.81
CA GLU A 122 11.80 2.24 -16.06
C GLU A 122 12.48 0.96 -16.54
N GLU A 123 12.89 0.14 -15.60
CA GLU A 123 13.63 -1.09 -15.84
C GLU A 123 12.87 -2.26 -15.18
N PRO A 124 12.55 -3.34 -15.92
CA PRO A 124 11.84 -4.49 -15.37
C PRO A 124 12.72 -5.27 -14.38
N LEU A 125 12.07 -5.96 -13.44
CA LEU A 125 12.68 -6.81 -12.43
C LEU A 125 12.01 -8.18 -12.44
N GLU A 126 12.82 -9.23 -12.31
CA GLU A 126 12.37 -10.61 -12.21
C GLU A 126 12.52 -11.09 -10.75
N LEU A 127 11.77 -10.46 -9.84
CA LEU A 127 11.76 -10.80 -8.41
C LEU A 127 10.58 -11.71 -8.08
N GLY A 128 10.78 -12.61 -7.10
CA GLY A 128 9.73 -13.51 -6.64
C GLY A 128 8.57 -12.75 -5.97
N ALA A 129 7.34 -13.20 -6.24
CA ALA A 129 6.17 -12.70 -5.51
C ALA A 129 6.18 -13.16 -4.05
N ARG A 130 5.61 -12.36 -3.16
CA ARG A 130 5.51 -12.63 -1.73
C ARG A 130 4.06 -12.71 -1.31
N ASP A 131 3.71 -13.82 -0.65
CA ASP A 131 2.37 -14.06 -0.14
C ASP A 131 2.29 -13.69 1.35
N LEU A 132 1.22 -12.97 1.70
CA LEU A 132 0.82 -12.66 3.05
C LEU A 132 -0.56 -13.27 3.29
N PHE A 133 -0.62 -14.29 4.14
CA PHE A 133 -1.85 -14.88 4.63
C PHE A 133 -2.30 -14.13 5.88
N THR A 134 -3.41 -13.41 5.81
CA THR A 134 -3.84 -12.49 6.86
C THR A 134 -5.37 -12.36 6.93
N LYS A 135 -5.86 -11.47 7.78
CA LYS A 135 -7.27 -11.14 7.91
C LYS A 135 -7.56 -9.77 7.33
N ALA A 136 -8.74 -9.63 6.75
CA ALA A 136 -9.22 -8.39 6.16
C ALA A 136 -10.67 -8.08 6.53
N VAL A 137 -10.98 -6.80 6.50
CA VAL A 137 -12.33 -6.28 6.33
C VAL A 137 -12.45 -5.76 4.91
N TRP A 138 -13.54 -6.09 4.22
CA TRP A 138 -13.78 -5.57 2.87
C TRP A 138 -15.21 -5.12 2.65
N PHE A 139 -15.34 -4.14 1.76
CA PHE A 139 -16.58 -3.45 1.43
C PHE A 139 -16.89 -3.73 -0.03
N VAL A 140 -17.95 -4.50 -0.26
CA VAL A 140 -18.46 -4.81 -1.60
C VAL A 140 -19.51 -3.75 -1.94
N VAL A 141 -19.28 -3.01 -3.01
CA VAL A 141 -20.13 -1.89 -3.43
C VAL A 141 -20.67 -2.17 -4.82
N HIS A 142 -21.99 -2.25 -4.97
CA HIS A 142 -22.57 -2.41 -6.31
C HIS A 142 -22.35 -1.16 -7.17
N ASN A 143 -22.11 -1.35 -8.47
CA ASN A 143 -21.92 -0.25 -9.44
C ASN A 143 -23.04 0.79 -9.36
N ARG A 144 -24.29 0.34 -9.17
CA ARG A 144 -25.46 1.23 -9.05
C ARG A 144 -25.30 2.27 -7.95
N SER A 145 -24.62 1.95 -6.86
CA SER A 145 -24.43 2.86 -5.72
C SER A 145 -23.42 3.95 -6.05
N LEU A 146 -22.34 3.58 -6.75
CA LEU A 146 -21.35 4.54 -7.26
C LEU A 146 -21.97 5.44 -8.34
N THR A 147 -22.74 4.88 -9.27
CA THR A 147 -23.44 5.66 -10.30
C THR A 147 -24.49 6.59 -9.70
N SER A 148 -25.25 6.13 -8.71
CA SER A 148 -26.23 6.96 -7.99
C SER A 148 -25.58 8.09 -7.21
N ALA A 149 -24.31 7.93 -6.82
CA ALA A 149 -23.49 8.98 -6.23
C ALA A 149 -22.91 9.97 -7.27
N GLY A 150 -23.27 9.82 -8.56
CA GLY A 150 -22.84 10.72 -9.64
C GLY A 150 -21.52 10.34 -10.30
N LEU A 151 -20.97 9.16 -10.02
CA LEU A 151 -19.73 8.69 -10.63
C LEU A 151 -19.99 7.99 -11.97
N VAL A 152 -19.11 8.23 -12.94
CA VAL A 152 -19.03 7.39 -14.15
C VAL A 152 -17.99 6.27 -13.94
N GLU A 153 -18.12 5.15 -14.65
CA GLU A 153 -17.26 3.96 -14.44
C GLU A 153 -15.76 4.27 -14.53
N ALA A 154 -15.36 5.17 -15.44
CA ALA A 154 -13.97 5.61 -15.57
C ALA A 154 -13.40 6.28 -14.30
N GLN A 155 -14.25 6.74 -13.38
CA GLN A 155 -13.87 7.34 -12.11
C GLN A 155 -13.82 6.33 -10.96
N PHE A 156 -14.36 5.12 -11.13
CA PHE A 156 -14.46 4.14 -10.03
C PHE A 156 -13.11 3.80 -9.41
N PRO A 157 -12.04 3.48 -10.17
CA PRO A 157 -10.75 3.14 -9.57
C PRO A 157 -10.22 4.27 -8.66
N GLY A 158 -10.27 5.52 -9.14
CA GLY A 158 -9.82 6.68 -8.37
C GLY A 158 -10.69 6.96 -7.13
N ALA A 159 -12.01 6.76 -7.23
CA ALA A 159 -12.94 6.92 -6.11
C ALA A 159 -12.65 5.91 -4.99
N LEU A 160 -12.52 4.65 -5.37
CA LEU A 160 -12.33 3.53 -4.45
C LEU A 160 -10.97 3.65 -3.76
N HIS A 161 -9.93 4.00 -4.51
CA HIS A 161 -8.59 4.23 -3.98
C HIS A 161 -8.53 5.41 -3.00
N ALA A 162 -9.20 6.52 -3.31
CA ALA A 162 -9.30 7.65 -2.39
C ALA A 162 -10.05 7.26 -1.10
N ALA A 163 -11.13 6.50 -1.22
CA ALA A 163 -11.91 6.03 -0.07
C ALA A 163 -11.11 5.05 0.79
N GLU A 164 -10.38 4.13 0.18
CA GLU A 164 -9.46 3.20 0.84
C GLU A 164 -8.40 3.93 1.65
N HIS A 165 -7.67 4.86 1.02
CA HIS A 165 -6.63 5.63 1.70
C HIS A 165 -7.15 6.45 2.87
N ALA A 166 -8.31 7.10 2.70
CA ALA A 166 -8.94 7.84 3.77
C ALA A 166 -9.41 6.90 4.90
N ALA A 167 -9.95 5.73 4.56
CA ALA A 167 -10.36 4.74 5.56
C ALA A 167 -9.15 4.26 6.37
N ILE A 168 -8.07 3.81 5.72
CA ILE A 168 -6.84 3.35 6.39
C ILE A 168 -6.27 4.43 7.29
N GLY A 169 -6.22 5.69 6.83
CA GLY A 169 -5.72 6.81 7.64
C GLY A 169 -6.50 7.05 8.93
N LEU A 170 -7.79 6.68 8.98
CA LEU A 170 -8.67 6.87 10.14
C LEU A 170 -8.92 5.60 10.95
N LEU A 171 -8.44 4.43 10.50
CA LEU A 171 -8.58 3.17 11.24
C LEU A 171 -7.96 3.18 12.64
N PRO A 172 -6.81 3.86 12.89
CA PRO A 172 -6.22 3.94 14.23
C PRO A 172 -7.16 4.45 15.32
N LEU A 173 -8.19 5.24 14.96
CA LEU A 173 -9.20 5.74 15.90
C LEU A 173 -10.00 4.62 16.59
N VAL A 174 -10.15 3.47 15.95
CA VAL A 174 -10.98 2.36 16.47
C VAL A 174 -10.18 1.10 16.76
N ALA A 175 -9.01 0.94 16.14
CA ALA A 175 -8.18 -0.26 16.19
C ALA A 175 -6.81 -0.07 16.85
N SER A 176 -6.42 1.15 17.25
CA SER A 176 -5.11 1.43 17.88
C SER A 176 -3.91 0.85 17.11
N SER A 177 -4.01 0.84 15.77
CA SER A 177 -2.96 0.41 14.85
C SER A 177 -2.04 1.56 14.46
N ASP A 178 -0.81 1.27 14.05
CA ASP A 178 0.04 2.21 13.33
C ASP A 178 -0.17 2.12 11.80
N ARG A 179 0.36 3.09 11.05
CA ARG A 179 0.23 3.13 9.58
C ARG A 179 0.85 1.90 8.91
N TRP A 180 1.93 1.37 9.47
CA TRP A 180 2.66 0.23 8.91
C TRP A 180 2.01 -1.12 9.24
N ASP A 181 1.04 -1.14 10.15
CA ASP A 181 0.36 -2.36 10.56
C ASP A 181 -0.80 -2.75 9.63
N ILE A 182 -1.14 -1.88 8.67
CA ILE A 182 -2.36 -1.97 7.87
C ILE A 182 -2.02 -1.80 6.39
N GLY A 183 -2.48 -2.74 5.58
CA GLY A 183 -2.46 -2.63 4.13
C GLY A 183 -3.85 -2.36 3.55
N GLY A 184 -3.86 -1.97 2.28
CA GLY A 184 -5.06 -1.65 1.53
C GLY A 184 -4.98 -2.08 0.08
N VAL A 185 -6.12 -2.49 -0.47
CA VAL A 185 -6.30 -2.69 -1.91
C VAL A 185 -7.70 -2.24 -2.29
N SER A 186 -7.83 -1.49 -3.38
CA SER A 186 -9.12 -1.17 -4.00
C SER A 186 -9.12 -1.60 -5.45
N THR A 187 -10.25 -2.15 -5.87
CA THR A 187 -10.44 -2.58 -7.26
C THR A 187 -11.83 -2.23 -7.74
N ALA A 188 -11.92 -1.72 -8.97
CA ALA A 188 -13.20 -1.49 -9.64
C ALA A 188 -13.88 -2.79 -10.08
N LEU A 189 -13.14 -3.89 -10.17
CA LEU A 189 -13.65 -5.21 -10.50
C LEU A 189 -12.78 -6.26 -9.81
N HIS A 190 -13.22 -6.76 -8.65
CA HIS A 190 -12.50 -7.82 -7.95
C HIS A 190 -12.81 -9.18 -8.58
N ALA A 191 -11.81 -10.07 -8.66
CA ALA A 191 -11.98 -11.40 -9.25
C ALA A 191 -13.03 -12.24 -8.51
N ASP A 192 -13.01 -12.23 -7.18
CA ASP A 192 -13.89 -13.10 -6.38
C ASP A 192 -15.30 -12.53 -6.19
N THR A 193 -15.45 -11.20 -6.14
CA THR A 193 -16.76 -10.57 -5.87
C THR A 193 -17.46 -10.10 -7.15
N GLY A 194 -16.73 -9.96 -8.25
CA GLY A 194 -17.24 -9.51 -9.55
C GLY A 194 -17.70 -8.05 -9.57
N VAL A 195 -17.41 -7.26 -8.55
CA VAL A 195 -17.85 -5.86 -8.40
C VAL A 195 -16.79 -5.00 -7.69
N PRO A 196 -16.94 -3.66 -7.66
CA PRO A 196 -16.08 -2.76 -6.89
C PRO A 196 -15.94 -3.19 -5.44
N THR A 197 -14.70 -3.36 -4.99
CA THR A 197 -14.40 -3.82 -3.63
C THR A 197 -13.20 -3.07 -3.06
N ILE A 198 -13.31 -2.65 -1.81
CA ILE A 198 -12.22 -2.08 -1.02
C ILE A 198 -11.86 -3.06 0.09
N PHE A 199 -10.58 -3.42 0.20
CA PHE A 199 -10.02 -4.25 1.24
C PHE A 199 -9.12 -3.43 2.16
N VAL A 200 -9.23 -3.69 3.45
CA VAL A 200 -8.28 -3.23 4.46
C VAL A 200 -7.88 -4.44 5.30
N TYR A 201 -6.58 -4.73 5.34
CA TYR A 201 -6.05 -5.97 5.90
C TYR A 201 -4.90 -5.71 6.87
N ASP A 202 -4.69 -6.66 7.78
CA ASP A 202 -3.59 -6.59 8.73
C ASP A 202 -2.26 -6.90 8.01
N GLY A 203 -1.24 -6.06 8.18
CA GLY A 203 0.10 -6.23 7.62
C GLY A 203 0.94 -7.33 8.28
N HIS A 204 0.31 -8.23 9.04
CA HIS A 204 0.96 -9.28 9.83
C HIS A 204 0.37 -10.65 9.50
N PRO A 205 1.20 -11.70 9.33
CA PRO A 205 0.70 -13.05 9.09
C PRO A 205 -0.27 -13.53 10.17
N GLY A 206 -1.36 -14.19 9.74
CA GLY A 206 -2.45 -14.64 10.60
C GLY A 206 -3.41 -13.55 11.08
N GLY A 207 -3.07 -12.27 10.87
CA GLY A 207 -3.82 -11.11 11.32
C GLY A 207 -3.50 -10.71 12.77
N ALA A 208 -3.38 -9.41 12.98
CA ALA A 208 -3.14 -8.78 14.29
C ALA A 208 -4.43 -8.34 15.01
N GLY A 209 -5.58 -8.42 14.33
CA GLY A 209 -6.90 -8.09 14.87
C GLY A 209 -7.38 -6.66 14.56
N PHE A 210 -6.63 -5.89 13.78
CA PHE A 210 -7.03 -4.52 13.44
C PHE A 210 -8.19 -4.51 12.44
N ALA A 211 -8.13 -5.36 11.42
CA ALA A 211 -9.20 -5.58 10.46
C ALA A 211 -10.48 -6.10 11.13
N GLU A 212 -10.33 -7.01 12.10
CA GLU A 212 -11.43 -7.50 12.93
C GLU A 212 -12.10 -6.36 13.70
N ARG A 213 -11.27 -5.55 14.37
CA ARG A 213 -11.76 -4.40 15.12
C ARG A 213 -12.40 -3.36 14.22
N GLY A 214 -11.82 -3.13 13.04
CA GLY A 214 -12.34 -2.29 11.98
C GLY A 214 -13.72 -2.74 11.53
N PHE A 215 -13.93 -4.05 11.34
CA PHE A 215 -15.24 -4.62 11.03
C PHE A 215 -16.27 -4.37 12.15
N GLU A 216 -15.93 -4.66 13.41
CA GLU A 216 -16.83 -4.44 14.55
C GLU A 216 -17.24 -2.98 14.73
N LYS A 217 -16.35 -2.05 14.39
CA LYS A 217 -16.55 -0.60 14.53
C LYS A 217 -16.73 0.10 13.19
N ALA A 218 -17.08 -0.63 12.12
CA ALA A 218 -17.06 -0.11 10.76
C ALA A 218 -17.92 1.15 10.58
N LYS A 219 -19.09 1.22 11.23
CA LYS A 219 -19.94 2.43 11.18
C LYS A 219 -19.27 3.64 11.81
N VAL A 220 -18.62 3.48 12.96
CA VAL A 220 -17.92 4.57 13.67
C VAL A 220 -16.72 5.02 12.84
N TRP A 221 -15.93 4.07 12.38
CA TRP A 221 -14.75 4.29 11.56
C TRP A 221 -15.08 5.06 10.28
N LEU A 222 -16.01 4.56 9.46
CA LEU A 222 -16.36 5.20 8.19
C LEU A 222 -17.11 6.52 8.36
N THR A 223 -17.83 6.70 9.46
CA THR A 223 -18.42 8.01 9.80
C THR A 223 -17.31 9.03 10.08
N ALA A 224 -16.29 8.66 10.86
CA ALA A 224 -15.15 9.52 11.13
C ALA A 224 -14.35 9.82 9.85
N THR A 225 -14.11 8.82 8.99
CA THR A 225 -13.49 9.00 7.66
C THR A 225 -14.25 10.02 6.83
N ARG A 226 -15.57 9.86 6.70
CA ARG A 226 -16.43 10.79 5.96
C ARG A 226 -16.37 12.20 6.54
N ASP A 227 -16.43 12.33 7.86
CA ASP A 227 -16.48 13.64 8.53
C ASP A 227 -15.12 14.36 8.41
N ALA A 228 -14.01 13.63 8.48
CA ALA A 228 -12.67 14.16 8.17
C ALA A 228 -12.57 14.68 6.73
N ILE A 229 -13.07 13.92 5.75
CA ILE A 229 -13.11 14.35 4.34
C ILE A 229 -13.96 15.62 4.19
N LYS A 230 -15.11 15.71 4.87
CA LYS A 230 -15.99 16.90 4.81
C LYS A 230 -15.42 18.14 5.48
N ALA A 231 -14.64 17.97 6.54
CA ALA A 231 -13.98 19.05 7.27
C ALA A 231 -12.71 19.56 6.57
N CYS A 232 -12.17 18.78 5.62
CA CYS A 232 -11.00 19.12 4.86
C CYS A 232 -11.25 20.35 3.95
N GLU A 233 -10.33 21.31 3.97
CA GLU A 233 -10.40 22.54 3.17
C GLU A 233 -9.76 22.38 1.78
N CYS A 234 -9.19 21.22 1.45
CA CYS A 234 -8.57 20.96 0.15
C CYS A 234 -9.64 20.78 -0.94
N ASP A 235 -9.64 21.66 -1.94
CA ASP A 235 -10.59 21.62 -3.07
C ASP A 235 -10.50 20.34 -3.93
N THR A 236 -9.33 19.70 -3.96
CA THR A 236 -9.04 18.53 -4.82
C THR A 236 -8.51 17.33 -4.05
N GLY A 237 -8.72 17.32 -2.72
CA GLY A 237 -8.10 16.36 -1.80
C GLY A 237 -6.70 16.82 -1.37
N CYS A 238 -6.27 16.40 -0.18
CA CYS A 238 -4.91 16.66 0.29
C CYS A 238 -4.04 15.43 0.01
N LEU A 239 -2.88 15.65 -0.61
CA LEU A 239 -1.84 14.63 -0.66
C LEU A 239 -1.15 14.56 0.73
N PRO A 240 -0.75 13.38 1.22
CA PRO A 240 0.23 13.32 2.31
C PRO A 240 1.48 14.09 1.89
N ALA A 241 2.11 14.80 2.83
CA ALA A 241 3.29 15.65 2.58
C ALA A 241 4.51 14.91 1.96
N SER A 242 4.47 13.58 1.84
CA SER A 242 5.51 12.73 1.26
C SER A 242 5.16 12.08 -0.09
N SER A 243 4.04 12.43 -0.73
CA SER A 243 3.68 11.86 -2.05
C SER A 243 4.29 12.68 -3.20
N PRO A 244 4.90 12.03 -4.23
CA PRO A 244 5.39 12.75 -5.40
C PRO A 244 4.24 13.46 -6.14
N PRO A 245 4.50 14.60 -6.79
CA PRO A 245 3.49 15.51 -7.35
C PRO A 245 2.60 14.88 -8.44
N ASN A 246 2.93 13.67 -8.89
CA ASN A 246 2.29 12.98 -10.00
C ASN A 246 1.49 11.74 -9.57
N ALA A 247 1.23 11.55 -8.27
CA ALA A 247 0.12 10.71 -7.82
C ALA A 247 -1.20 11.43 -8.12
N ALA A 248 -1.45 11.69 -9.40
CA ALA A 248 -2.68 12.28 -9.90
C ALA A 248 -3.78 11.23 -9.75
N THR A 249 -4.32 11.13 -8.55
CA THR A 249 -5.73 10.79 -8.41
C THR A 249 -6.45 11.88 -9.21
N ARG A 250 -6.97 11.55 -10.40
CA ARG A 250 -7.91 12.45 -11.08
C ARG A 250 -9.13 12.55 -10.16
N THR A 251 -9.08 13.53 -9.27
CA THR A 251 -10.04 13.71 -8.19
C THR A 251 -11.42 13.95 -8.78
N ILE A 252 -12.36 13.15 -8.28
CA ILE A 252 -13.79 13.40 -8.40
C ILE A 252 -14.08 14.74 -7.73
N ARG A 253 -14.67 15.67 -8.48
CA ARG A 253 -15.27 16.88 -7.90
C ARG A 253 -16.37 16.42 -6.93
N TRP A 254 -16.10 16.51 -5.64
CA TRP A 254 -17.14 16.48 -4.62
C TRP A 254 -17.92 17.79 -4.74
N THR A 255 -18.98 17.81 -5.52
CA THR A 255 -19.85 18.98 -5.58
C THR A 255 -20.49 19.17 -4.21
N ARG A 256 -20.01 20.19 -3.50
CA ARG A 256 -20.63 20.75 -2.30
C ARG A 256 -22.00 21.28 -2.75
N THR A 257 -23.05 20.46 -2.68
CA THR A 257 -24.42 20.98 -2.78
C THR A 257 -24.61 21.92 -1.60
N GLN A 258 -24.49 23.23 -1.88
CA GLN A 258 -24.89 24.28 -0.96
C GLN A 258 -26.36 24.02 -0.60
N ARG A 259 -26.61 23.62 0.64
CA ARG A 259 -27.93 23.82 1.25
C ARG A 259 -28.01 25.31 1.54
N SER A 260 -28.80 26.02 0.73
CA SER A 260 -29.34 27.32 1.13
C SER A 260 -30.42 27.10 2.20
N PRO A 261 -30.59 28.05 3.14
CA PRO A 261 -31.50 27.93 4.29
C PRO A 261 -32.98 27.82 3.90
#